data_AF-A0A661VP73-F1
#
_entry.id   AF-A0A661VP73-F1
#
_cell.length_a   1.000
_cell.length_b   1.000
_cell.length_c   1.000
_cell.angle_alpha   90.00
_cell.angle_beta   90.00
_cell.angle_gamma   90.00
#
_symmetry.space_group_name_H-M   'P 1'
#
loop_
_entity.id
_entity.type
_entity.pdbx_description
1 polymer ?
#
loop_
_entity_poly.entity_id
_entity_poly.type
_entity_poly.pdbx_seq_one_letter_code
_entity_poly.pdbx_strand_id
1 'polypeptide(L)'
;PPWPRFDDSAVIEAVRWYVELSTVQGVRPVFPGEEPSRPETEAWDRRWRLVNEDRVAMWTISPSDKGMLSGSSDRRGMVPLPLNDGGAIPLTFLGYYISAPTSYPHQCWTWLKFLSDHGQQITQGLPARRSAAELPEYTEQVGEEMVAAMRFSLQYGAFGSPMDREAWLIPTYYWLQQAFGQALQGQDVAQALAEAQRKAEAHVLCLERKDDFTNAEILRTCAREVDPDYPPFGE
;
A
#
# COMPACT_ATOMS: atom_id res chain seq x y z
N PRO A 1 13.23 8.54 15.93
CA PRO A 1 12.04 8.07 15.15
C PRO A 1 11.00 7.47 16.11
N PRO A 2 9.71 7.37 15.73
CA PRO A 2 8.76 6.55 16.49
C PRO A 2 9.22 5.08 16.49
N TRP A 3 9.00 4.37 17.59
CA TRP A 3 9.35 2.95 17.68
C TRP A 3 8.30 2.08 16.96
N PRO A 4 8.71 0.99 16.30
CA PRO A 4 7.80 -0.03 15.79
C PRO A 4 6.89 -0.56 16.91
N ARG A 5 5.67 -0.99 16.56
CA ARG A 5 4.70 -1.56 17.51
C ARG A 5 3.98 -2.76 16.91
N PHE A 6 4.73 -3.69 16.33
CA PHE A 6 4.20 -4.87 15.66
C PHE A 6 3.56 -5.86 16.64
N ASP A 7 3.99 -5.87 17.90
CA ASP A 7 3.49 -6.70 18.98
C ASP A 7 2.40 -6.03 19.83
N ASP A 8 1.90 -4.86 19.42
CA ASP A 8 0.74 -4.23 20.04
C ASP A 8 -0.49 -5.14 19.90
N SER A 9 -1.32 -5.24 20.95
CA SER A 9 -2.49 -6.12 20.97
C SER A 9 -3.45 -5.87 19.81
N ALA A 10 -3.61 -4.62 19.37
CA ALA A 10 -4.47 -4.30 18.23
C ALA A 10 -3.88 -4.79 16.90
N VAL A 11 -2.55 -4.78 16.76
CA VAL A 11 -1.87 -5.31 15.57
C VAL A 11 -1.94 -6.83 15.55
N ILE A 12 -1.71 -7.48 16.69
CA ILE A 12 -1.85 -8.94 16.84
C ILE A 12 -3.26 -9.38 16.48
N GLU A 13 -4.29 -8.69 16.99
CA GLU A 13 -5.69 -9.00 16.69
C GLU A 13 -5.99 -8.82 15.19
N ALA A 14 -5.57 -7.70 14.59
CA ALA A 14 -5.77 -7.44 13.18
C ALA A 14 -5.10 -8.51 12.30
N VAL A 15 -3.82 -8.81 12.55
CA VAL A 15 -3.07 -9.83 11.79
C VAL A 15 -3.70 -11.21 11.95
N ARG A 16 -4.11 -11.58 13.16
CA ARG A 16 -4.80 -12.84 13.42
C ARG A 16 -6.08 -12.95 12.62
N TRP A 17 -6.92 -11.91 12.64
CA TRP A 17 -8.15 -11.87 11.86
C TRP A 17 -7.87 -12.06 10.37
N TYR A 18 -6.89 -11.35 9.80
CA TYR A 18 -6.50 -11.49 8.39
C TYR A 18 -5.95 -12.89 8.04
N VAL A 19 -5.24 -13.54 8.95
CA VAL A 19 -4.77 -14.92 8.77
C VAL A 19 -5.96 -15.88 8.77
N GLU A 20 -6.87 -15.76 9.73
CA GLU A 20 -8.06 -16.61 9.88
C GLU A 20 -9.01 -16.52 8.68
N LEU A 21 -9.10 -15.36 8.01
CA LEU A 21 -9.80 -15.23 6.72
C LEU A 21 -9.32 -16.26 5.70
N SER A 22 -8.03 -16.59 5.70
CA SER A 22 -7.44 -17.55 4.76
C SER A 22 -7.49 -18.98 5.30
N THR A 23 -7.10 -19.18 6.56
CA THR A 23 -6.82 -20.50 7.13
C THR A 23 -8.04 -21.17 7.76
N VAL A 24 -9.01 -20.39 8.23
CA VAL A 24 -10.23 -20.88 8.88
C VAL A 24 -11.44 -20.68 7.98
N GLN A 25 -11.63 -19.47 7.45
CA GLN A 25 -12.83 -19.13 6.68
C GLN A 25 -12.71 -19.46 5.19
N GLY A 26 -11.48 -19.62 4.68
CA GLY A 26 -11.23 -19.93 3.27
C GLY A 26 -11.70 -18.85 2.29
N VAL A 27 -11.82 -17.58 2.73
CA VAL A 27 -12.32 -16.49 1.89
C VAL A 27 -11.30 -15.97 0.89
N ARG A 28 -10.00 -16.25 1.10
CA ARG A 28 -8.95 -15.97 0.12
C ARG A 28 -8.02 -17.19 -0.03
N PRO A 29 -7.52 -17.46 -1.25
CA PRO A 29 -6.48 -18.45 -1.46
C PRO A 29 -5.19 -18.01 -0.77
N VAL A 30 -4.49 -18.97 -0.16
CA VAL A 30 -3.09 -18.78 0.24
C VAL A 30 -2.23 -19.05 -0.99
N PHE A 31 -1.39 -18.11 -1.38
CA PHE A 31 -0.42 -18.31 -2.45
C PHE A 31 0.90 -18.80 -1.84
N PRO A 32 1.24 -20.10 -1.95
CA PRO A 32 2.46 -20.62 -1.37
C PRO A 32 3.67 -19.96 -2.05
N GLY A 33 4.56 -19.42 -1.22
CA GLY A 33 5.79 -18.78 -1.67
C GLY A 33 5.67 -17.31 -2.07
N GLU A 34 4.68 -16.58 -1.53
CA GLU A 34 4.77 -15.13 -1.31
C GLU A 34 5.83 -14.85 -0.21
N GLU A 35 7.07 -15.26 -0.47
CA GLU A 35 8.20 -14.70 0.26
C GLU A 35 8.34 -13.25 -0.16
N PRO A 36 8.66 -12.33 0.76
CA PRO A 36 8.90 -10.93 0.40
C PRO A 36 10.05 -10.74 -0.61
N SER A 37 10.85 -11.80 -0.86
CA SER A 37 11.98 -11.86 -1.78
C SER A 37 11.63 -12.29 -3.21
N ARG A 38 10.42 -12.78 -3.50
CA ARG A 38 10.06 -13.22 -4.86
C ARG A 38 9.69 -12.04 -5.77
N PRO A 39 10.03 -12.09 -7.07
CA PRO A 39 9.60 -11.07 -8.04
C PRO A 39 8.08 -10.94 -8.04
N GLU A 40 7.60 -9.74 -7.74
CA GLU A 40 6.18 -9.40 -7.62
C GLU A 40 5.36 -9.78 -8.87
N THR A 41 6.01 -9.84 -10.03
CA THR A 41 5.42 -10.14 -11.34
C THR A 41 4.79 -11.54 -11.43
N GLU A 42 5.44 -12.59 -10.94
CA GLU A 42 4.87 -13.96 -11.03
C GLU A 42 3.70 -14.18 -10.07
N ALA A 43 3.71 -13.52 -8.91
CA ALA A 43 2.61 -13.55 -7.97
C ALA A 43 1.43 -12.73 -8.52
N TRP A 44 1.72 -11.57 -9.10
CA TRP A 44 0.75 -10.70 -9.75
C TRP A 44 -0.01 -11.42 -10.87
N ASP A 45 0.68 -12.03 -11.84
CA ASP A 45 0.05 -12.72 -12.97
C ASP A 45 -0.87 -13.86 -12.53
N ARG A 46 -0.47 -14.61 -11.50
CA ARG A 46 -1.28 -15.68 -10.93
C ARG A 46 -2.57 -15.15 -10.30
N ARG A 47 -2.48 -14.08 -9.50
CA ARG A 47 -3.66 -13.45 -8.88
C ARG A 47 -4.58 -12.83 -9.95
N TRP A 48 -3.99 -12.16 -10.93
CA TRP A 48 -4.72 -11.51 -12.01
C TRP A 48 -5.50 -12.51 -12.87
N ARG A 49 -4.96 -13.71 -13.07
CA ARG A 49 -5.66 -14.80 -13.75
C ARG A 49 -6.95 -15.19 -13.02
N LEU A 50 -6.96 -15.21 -11.69
CA LEU A 50 -8.19 -15.50 -10.93
C LEU A 50 -9.27 -14.43 -11.14
N VAL A 51 -8.86 -13.16 -11.26
CA VAL A 51 -9.76 -12.05 -11.60
C VAL A 51 -10.33 -12.23 -13.00
N ASN A 52 -9.51 -12.57 -14.00
CA ASN A 52 -9.97 -12.71 -15.39
C ASN A 52 -10.80 -13.97 -15.64
N GLU A 53 -10.55 -15.05 -14.90
CA GLU A 53 -11.30 -16.30 -14.98
C GLU A 53 -12.59 -16.29 -14.13
N ASP A 54 -13.00 -15.12 -13.59
CA ASP A 54 -14.15 -14.95 -12.69
C ASP A 54 -14.12 -15.92 -11.48
N ARG A 55 -12.92 -16.20 -10.95
CA ARG A 55 -12.69 -17.11 -9.81
C ARG A 55 -12.62 -16.39 -8.46
N VAL A 56 -12.80 -15.08 -8.44
CA VAL A 56 -12.89 -14.26 -7.24
C VAL A 56 -14.14 -13.38 -7.31
N ALA A 57 -14.87 -13.30 -6.20
CA ALA A 57 -16.07 -12.47 -6.10
C ALA A 57 -15.74 -11.00 -5.80
N MET A 58 -14.64 -10.75 -5.09
CA MET A 58 -14.19 -9.42 -4.68
C MET A 58 -12.68 -9.30 -4.89
N TRP A 59 -12.23 -8.10 -5.25
CA TRP A 59 -10.83 -7.77 -5.44
C TRP A 59 -10.56 -6.35 -4.96
N THR A 60 -9.57 -6.18 -4.09
CA THR A 60 -9.17 -4.84 -3.62
C THR A 60 -8.26 -4.19 -4.64
N ILE A 61 -8.60 -2.98 -5.08
CA ILE A 61 -7.85 -2.26 -6.10
C ILE A 61 -7.75 -0.77 -5.76
N SER A 62 -6.68 -0.12 -6.18
CA SER A 62 -6.62 1.34 -6.19
C SER A 62 -7.52 1.88 -7.31
N PRO A 63 -8.27 2.97 -7.08
CA PRO A 63 -9.03 3.64 -8.14
C PRO A 63 -8.19 3.94 -9.39
N SER A 64 -6.91 4.29 -9.22
CA SER A 64 -5.98 4.57 -10.32
C SER A 64 -5.72 3.36 -11.23
N ASP A 65 -5.92 2.15 -10.72
CA ASP A 65 -5.68 0.90 -11.46
C ASP A 65 -6.95 0.35 -12.12
N LYS A 66 -8.08 1.08 -12.08
CA LYS A 66 -9.33 0.64 -12.74
C LYS A 66 -9.12 0.32 -14.22
N GLY A 67 -8.23 1.04 -14.91
CA GLY A 67 -7.88 0.75 -16.30
C GLY A 67 -7.42 -0.69 -16.51
N MET A 68 -6.85 -1.33 -15.50
CA MET A 68 -6.49 -2.75 -15.55
C MET A 68 -7.71 -3.66 -15.64
N LEU A 69 -8.83 -3.28 -15.02
CA LEU A 69 -10.10 -4.02 -15.10
C LEU A 69 -10.83 -3.81 -16.44
N SER A 70 -10.37 -2.90 -17.29
CA SER A 70 -10.98 -2.67 -18.60
C SER A 70 -10.75 -3.88 -19.53
N GLY A 71 -11.82 -4.36 -20.17
CA GLY A 71 -11.82 -5.59 -20.98
C GLY A 71 -12.43 -6.82 -20.29
N SER A 72 -12.89 -6.66 -19.05
CA SER A 72 -13.60 -7.71 -18.30
C SER A 72 -15.09 -7.42 -18.18
N SER A 73 -15.92 -8.46 -18.11
CA SER A 73 -17.37 -8.40 -18.34
C SER A 73 -18.10 -7.24 -17.64
N ASP A 74 -19.15 -6.71 -18.26
CA ASP A 74 -20.06 -5.65 -17.75
C ASP A 74 -20.76 -5.94 -16.40
N ARG A 75 -20.39 -7.02 -15.71
CA ARG A 75 -20.99 -7.47 -14.44
C ARG A 75 -20.17 -7.08 -13.19
N ARG A 76 -19.11 -6.28 -13.33
CA ARG A 76 -18.24 -5.89 -12.22
C ARG A 76 -18.64 -4.52 -11.69
N GLY A 77 -19.06 -4.48 -10.43
CA GLY A 77 -19.33 -3.24 -9.70
C GLY A 77 -18.18 -2.86 -8.77
N MET A 78 -18.25 -1.65 -8.21
CA MET A 78 -17.26 -1.15 -7.26
C MET A 78 -17.92 -0.58 -6.01
N VAL A 79 -17.35 -0.95 -4.87
CA VAL A 79 -17.81 -0.51 -3.55
C VAL A 79 -16.62 -0.05 -2.72
N PRO A 80 -16.81 0.86 -1.74
CA PRO A 80 -15.73 1.21 -0.83
C PRO A 80 -15.31 -0.01 0.01
N LEU A 81 -14.10 0.05 0.57
CA LEU A 81 -13.66 -0.95 1.53
C LEU A 81 -14.61 -0.96 2.74
N PRO A 82 -14.92 -2.15 3.29
CA PRO A 82 -15.72 -2.24 4.50
C PRO A 82 -14.99 -1.55 5.66
N LEU A 83 -15.75 -0.78 6.45
CA LEU A 83 -15.26 -0.11 7.64
C LEU A 83 -15.80 -0.82 8.89
N ASN A 84 -14.93 -0.99 9.87
CA ASN A 84 -15.30 -1.32 11.24
C ASN A 84 -15.31 -0.04 12.10
N ASP A 85 -15.78 -0.16 13.34
CA ASP A 85 -15.71 0.93 14.30
C ASP A 85 -14.25 1.35 14.54
N GLY A 86 -13.95 2.61 14.23
CA GLY A 86 -12.58 3.15 14.31
C GLY A 86 -11.67 2.81 13.13
N GLY A 87 -12.20 2.15 12.10
CA GLY A 87 -11.48 1.87 10.86
C GLY A 87 -11.18 3.13 10.04
N ALA A 88 -10.10 3.08 9.26
CA ALA A 88 -9.75 4.14 8.32
C ALA A 88 -9.37 3.55 6.96
N ILE A 89 -9.63 4.32 5.91
CA ILE A 89 -9.26 3.95 4.55
C ILE A 89 -7.93 4.64 4.22
N PRO A 90 -6.87 3.89 3.84
CA PRO A 90 -5.61 4.51 3.47
C PRO A 90 -5.79 5.35 2.21
N LEU A 91 -5.39 6.62 2.27
CA LEU A 91 -5.38 7.53 1.13
C LEU A 91 -3.96 7.76 0.63
N THR A 92 -3.73 7.45 -0.64
CA THR A 92 -2.51 7.81 -1.37
C THR A 92 -2.82 8.95 -2.32
N PHE A 93 -1.91 9.91 -2.43
CA PHE A 93 -2.02 11.04 -3.36
C PHE A 93 -0.76 11.15 -4.21
N LEU A 94 -0.96 11.58 -5.45
CA LEU A 94 0.12 11.95 -6.35
C LEU A 94 0.14 13.47 -6.45
N GLY A 95 1.33 14.04 -6.34
CA GLY A 95 1.56 15.48 -6.40
C GLY A 95 2.58 15.82 -7.46
N TYR A 96 2.40 16.97 -8.11
CA TYR A 96 3.42 17.55 -8.97
C TYR A 96 4.33 18.47 -8.16
N TYR A 97 5.62 18.43 -8.46
CA TYR A 97 6.63 19.26 -7.78
C TYR A 97 7.48 20.01 -8.81
N ILE A 98 7.97 21.19 -8.44
CA ILE A 98 8.95 21.94 -9.22
C ILE A 98 10.32 21.73 -8.57
N SER A 99 11.27 21.20 -9.34
CA SER A 99 12.64 21.02 -8.88
C SER A 99 13.28 22.37 -8.54
N ALA A 100 13.81 22.51 -7.32
CA ALA A 100 14.43 23.75 -6.83
C ALA A 100 15.50 24.36 -7.77
N PRO A 101 16.42 23.58 -8.39
CA PRO A 101 17.43 24.12 -9.29
C PRO A 101 16.93 24.48 -10.71
N THR A 102 15.63 24.44 -11.00
CA THR A 102 15.13 24.73 -12.35
C THR A 102 15.40 26.18 -12.77
N SER A 103 15.81 26.38 -14.03
CA SER A 103 15.93 27.71 -14.64
C SER A 103 14.58 28.27 -15.13
N TYR A 104 13.50 27.48 -15.08
CA TYR A 104 12.19 27.82 -15.64
C TYR A 104 11.04 27.71 -14.64
N PRO A 105 11.14 28.28 -13.42
CA PRO A 105 10.14 28.07 -12.37
C PRO A 105 8.75 28.60 -12.77
N HIS A 106 8.68 29.70 -13.52
CA HIS A 106 7.42 30.29 -13.95
C HIS A 106 6.69 29.44 -15.01
N GLN A 107 7.44 28.87 -15.96
CA GLN A 107 6.91 27.99 -17.00
C GLN A 107 6.44 26.68 -16.38
N CYS A 108 7.25 26.09 -15.49
CA CYS A 108 6.86 24.91 -14.71
C CYS A 108 5.57 25.17 -13.93
N TRP A 109 5.47 26.30 -13.22
CA TRP A 109 4.26 26.67 -12.49
C TRP A 109 3.04 26.82 -13.40
N THR A 110 3.20 27.45 -14.57
CA THR A 110 2.13 27.61 -15.55
C THR A 110 1.62 26.25 -16.03
N TRP A 111 2.53 25.31 -16.27
CA TRP A 111 2.19 23.94 -16.62
C TRP A 111 1.46 23.20 -15.50
N LEU A 112 1.94 23.31 -14.25
CA LEU A 112 1.26 22.66 -13.12
C LEU A 112 -0.16 23.19 -12.89
N LYS A 113 -0.40 24.49 -13.09
CA LYS A 113 -1.76 25.05 -13.07
C LYS A 113 -2.64 24.41 -14.13
N PHE A 114 -2.15 24.36 -15.37
CA PHE A 114 -2.88 23.72 -16.47
C PHE A 114 -3.24 22.26 -16.14
N LEU A 115 -2.28 21.45 -15.68
CA LEU A 115 -2.53 20.05 -15.29
C LEU A 115 -3.53 19.94 -14.13
N SER A 116 -3.48 20.86 -13.17
CA SER A 116 -4.39 20.86 -12.02
C SER A 116 -5.83 21.19 -12.41
N ASP A 117 -6.02 22.05 -13.42
CA ASP A 117 -7.34 22.40 -13.95
C ASP A 117 -7.92 21.29 -14.86
N HIS A 118 -7.07 20.39 -15.39
CA HIS A 118 -7.45 19.28 -16.27
C HIS A 118 -7.28 17.91 -15.60
N GLY A 119 -7.26 17.85 -14.26
CA GLY A 119 -6.95 16.63 -13.50
C GLY A 119 -7.79 15.42 -13.88
N GLN A 120 -9.08 15.62 -14.17
CA GLN A 120 -10.01 14.57 -14.60
C GLN A 120 -9.58 13.83 -15.88
N GLN A 121 -8.85 14.49 -16.77
CA GLN A 121 -8.35 13.89 -18.02
C GLN A 121 -7.04 13.12 -17.82
N ILE A 122 -6.34 13.37 -16.70
CA ILE A 122 -5.00 12.86 -16.44
C ILE A 122 -5.03 11.72 -15.44
N THR A 123 -5.92 11.77 -14.44
CA THR A 123 -6.04 10.72 -13.43
C THR A 123 -7.25 9.82 -13.68
N GLN A 124 -7.04 8.52 -13.49
CA GLN A 124 -8.13 7.54 -13.37
C GLN A 124 -8.68 7.46 -11.92
N GLY A 125 -7.98 8.08 -10.96
CA GLY A 125 -8.45 8.27 -9.59
C GLY A 125 -9.27 9.54 -9.41
N LEU A 126 -9.44 9.97 -8.16
CA LEU A 126 -10.19 11.19 -7.83
C LEU A 126 -9.35 12.46 -8.09
N PRO A 127 -9.83 13.43 -8.89
CA PRO A 127 -9.18 14.72 -9.01
C PRO A 127 -9.10 15.42 -7.66
N ALA A 128 -7.93 16.00 -7.35
CA ALA A 128 -7.72 16.70 -6.08
C ALA A 128 -8.62 17.95 -5.93
N ARG A 129 -9.06 18.55 -7.04
CA ARG A 129 -9.97 19.70 -7.04
C ARG A 129 -11.42 19.26 -7.11
N ARG A 130 -12.22 19.74 -6.17
CA ARG A 130 -13.68 19.53 -6.17
C ARG A 130 -14.33 19.97 -7.49
N SER A 131 -13.93 21.13 -8.03
CA SER A 131 -14.46 21.64 -9.29
C SER A 131 -14.22 20.72 -10.49
N ALA A 132 -13.17 19.89 -10.46
CA ALA A 132 -12.90 18.90 -11.50
C ALA A 132 -13.64 17.57 -11.23
N ALA A 133 -13.75 17.17 -9.96
CA ALA A 133 -14.46 15.95 -9.55
C ALA A 133 -16.00 16.07 -9.60
N GLU A 134 -16.53 17.30 -9.73
CA GLU A 134 -17.96 17.59 -9.86
C GLU A 134 -18.40 17.80 -11.33
N LEU A 135 -17.46 17.73 -12.28
CA LEU A 135 -17.79 17.78 -13.71
C LEU A 135 -18.59 16.52 -14.12
N PRO A 136 -19.69 16.67 -14.88
CA PRO A 136 -20.44 15.52 -15.41
C PRO A 136 -19.56 14.56 -16.20
N GLU A 137 -18.63 15.09 -17.00
CA GLU A 137 -17.72 14.31 -17.86
C GLU A 137 -16.82 13.38 -17.02
N TYR A 138 -16.43 13.79 -15.81
CA TYR A 138 -15.68 12.94 -14.91
C TYR A 138 -16.53 11.75 -14.45
N THR A 139 -17.78 11.98 -14.07
CA THR A 139 -18.69 10.93 -13.63
C THR A 139 -19.01 9.96 -14.77
N GLU A 140 -19.17 10.46 -16.00
CA GLU A 140 -19.32 9.63 -17.21
C GLU A 140 -18.07 8.76 -17.46
N GLN A 141 -16.87 9.31 -17.26
CA GLN A 141 -15.61 8.59 -17.44
C GLN A 141 -15.39 7.48 -16.41
N VAL A 142 -15.62 7.76 -15.12
CA VAL A 142 -15.30 6.82 -14.03
C VAL A 142 -16.48 5.99 -13.54
N GLY A 143 -17.72 6.38 -13.86
CA GLY A 143 -18.95 5.72 -13.42
C GLY A 143 -19.39 6.13 -12.01
N GLU A 144 -20.71 6.12 -11.79
CA GLU A 144 -21.33 6.58 -10.54
C GLU A 144 -20.87 5.81 -9.30
N GLU A 145 -20.76 4.47 -9.39
CA GLU A 145 -20.32 3.62 -8.29
C GLU A 145 -18.90 3.98 -7.82
N MET A 146 -18.00 4.27 -8.77
CA MET A 146 -16.64 4.69 -8.47
C MET A 146 -16.62 6.03 -7.74
N VAL A 147 -17.36 7.01 -8.25
CA VAL A 147 -17.48 8.33 -7.62
C VAL A 147 -18.02 8.18 -6.19
N ALA A 148 -19.05 7.37 -5.99
CA ALA A 148 -19.62 7.11 -4.67
C ALA A 148 -18.60 6.46 -3.73
N ALA A 149 -17.91 5.40 -4.17
CA ALA A 149 -16.89 4.70 -3.38
C ALA A 149 -15.70 5.60 -3.01
N MET A 150 -15.22 6.44 -3.94
CA MET A 150 -14.14 7.39 -3.67
C MET A 150 -14.58 8.50 -2.72
N ARG A 151 -15.78 9.05 -2.88
CA ARG A 151 -16.34 10.06 -1.95
C ARG A 151 -16.51 9.50 -0.55
N PHE A 152 -17.00 8.27 -0.42
CA PHE A 152 -17.08 7.58 0.87
C PHE A 152 -15.68 7.40 1.47
N SER A 153 -14.71 6.95 0.68
CA SER A 153 -13.34 6.73 1.13
C SER A 153 -12.67 8.01 1.65
N LEU A 154 -12.99 9.17 1.08
CA LEU A 154 -12.51 10.47 1.57
C LEU A 154 -13.04 10.84 2.96
N GLN A 155 -14.25 10.41 3.33
CA GLN A 155 -14.85 10.73 4.64
C GLN A 155 -14.13 10.01 5.78
N TYR A 156 -13.59 8.82 5.51
CA TYR A 156 -12.92 7.95 6.48
C TYR A 156 -11.42 7.79 6.19
N GLY A 157 -10.88 8.72 5.40
CA GLY A 157 -9.50 8.66 4.93
C GLY A 157 -8.48 8.92 6.04
N ALA A 158 -7.51 8.02 6.20
CA ALA A 158 -6.28 8.29 6.93
C ALA A 158 -5.18 8.71 5.95
N PHE A 159 -4.58 9.87 6.21
CA PHE A 159 -3.55 10.45 5.34
C PHE A 159 -2.14 9.94 5.67
N GLY A 160 -1.46 9.45 4.64
CA GLY A 160 -0.03 9.18 4.65
C GLY A 160 0.32 7.87 5.35
N SER A 161 0.89 6.93 4.59
CA SER A 161 1.63 5.85 5.21
C SER A 161 2.89 6.44 5.85
N PRO A 162 3.22 6.10 7.11
CA PRO A 162 4.52 6.46 7.68
C PRO A 162 5.68 6.05 6.76
N MET A 163 5.52 4.95 5.99
CA MET A 163 6.53 4.46 5.04
C MET A 163 6.88 5.47 3.93
N ASP A 164 5.94 6.34 3.54
CA ASP A 164 6.18 7.34 2.48
C ASP A 164 7.05 8.50 2.98
N ARG A 165 7.17 8.67 4.29
CA ARG A 165 7.89 9.78 4.93
C ARG A 165 9.20 9.34 5.56
N GLU A 166 9.28 8.09 5.98
CA GLU A 166 10.32 7.58 6.87
C GLU A 166 11.02 6.39 6.21
N ALA A 167 12.12 6.66 5.49
CA ALA A 167 12.85 5.64 4.73
C ALA A 167 13.30 4.44 5.59
N TRP A 168 13.61 4.68 6.87
CA TRP A 168 14.00 3.64 7.82
C TRP A 168 12.91 2.61 8.12
N LEU A 169 11.64 2.87 7.78
CA LEU A 169 10.57 1.89 7.91
C LEU A 169 10.62 0.80 6.84
N ILE A 170 11.28 1.05 5.69
CA ILE A 170 11.29 0.12 4.55
C ILE A 170 11.79 -1.27 4.97
N PRO A 171 12.93 -1.42 5.68
CA PRO A 171 13.38 -2.73 6.15
C PRO A 171 12.45 -3.38 7.17
N THR A 172 11.81 -2.58 8.03
CA THR A 172 10.90 -3.10 9.06
C THR A 172 9.64 -3.74 8.46
N TYR A 173 9.18 -3.23 7.32
CA TYR A 173 8.02 -3.78 6.61
C TYR A 173 8.26 -5.20 6.08
N TYR A 174 9.49 -5.51 5.68
CA TYR A 174 9.88 -6.88 5.29
C TYR A 174 9.64 -7.88 6.43
N TRP A 175 10.03 -7.54 7.67
CA TRP A 175 9.81 -8.43 8.83
C TRP A 175 8.34 -8.55 9.20
N LEU A 176 7.55 -7.50 9.04
CA LEU A 176 6.10 -7.57 9.20
C LEU A 176 5.47 -8.52 8.17
N GLN A 177 5.88 -8.44 6.89
CA GLN A 177 5.43 -9.34 5.83
C GLN A 177 5.89 -10.79 6.08
N GLN A 178 7.12 -10.98 6.57
CA GLN A 178 7.64 -12.29 6.95
C GLN A 178 6.81 -12.91 8.09
N ALA A 179 6.50 -12.15 9.14
CA ALA A 179 5.68 -12.62 10.26
C ALA A 179 4.26 -13.00 9.80
N PHE A 180 3.67 -12.21 8.90
CA PHE A 180 2.39 -12.55 8.29
C PHE A 180 2.45 -13.87 7.50
N GLY A 181 3.49 -14.07 6.69
CA GLY A 181 3.72 -15.30 5.95
C GLY A 181 3.91 -16.52 6.86
N GLN A 182 4.65 -16.38 7.95
CA GLN A 182 4.84 -17.43 8.97
C GLN A 182 3.52 -17.80 9.65
N ALA A 183 2.69 -16.81 9.98
CA ALA A 183 1.39 -17.05 10.58
C ALA A 183 0.44 -17.80 9.63
N LEU A 184 0.47 -17.49 8.33
CA LEU A 184 -0.27 -18.26 7.31
C LEU A 184 0.20 -19.71 7.19
N GLN A 185 1.46 -20.00 7.55
CA GLN A 185 2.04 -21.35 7.60
C GLN A 185 1.77 -22.07 8.93
N GLY A 186 1.06 -21.44 9.87
CA GLY A 186 0.62 -22.04 11.13
C GLY A 186 1.45 -21.65 12.36
N GLN A 187 2.40 -20.72 12.24
CA GLN A 187 3.06 -20.15 13.42
C GLN A 187 2.07 -19.31 14.24
N ASP A 188 2.25 -19.27 15.57
CA ASP A 188 1.48 -18.36 16.42
C ASP A 188 1.71 -16.89 16.02
N VAL A 189 0.62 -16.14 15.86
CA VAL A 189 0.65 -14.75 15.39
C VAL A 189 1.43 -13.84 16.34
N ALA A 190 1.21 -13.99 17.66
CA ALA A 190 1.89 -13.13 18.63
C ALA A 190 3.39 -13.43 18.66
N GLN A 191 3.78 -14.70 18.56
CA GLN A 191 5.17 -15.10 18.47
C GLN A 191 5.85 -14.58 17.19
N ALA A 192 5.20 -14.69 16.04
CA ALA A 192 5.74 -14.19 14.76
C ALA A 192 5.92 -12.67 14.79
N LEU A 193 4.95 -11.94 15.32
CA LEU A 193 5.01 -10.47 15.44
C LEU A 193 6.03 -10.00 16.48
N ALA A 194 6.20 -10.72 17.60
CA ALA A 194 7.23 -10.42 18.58
C ALA A 194 8.65 -10.56 17.99
N GLU A 195 8.88 -11.55 17.12
CA GLU A 195 10.15 -11.68 16.42
C GLU A 195 10.37 -10.54 15.42
N ALA A 196 9.34 -10.15 14.67
CA ALA A 196 9.41 -8.99 13.79
C ALA A 196 9.68 -7.70 14.57
N GLN A 197 9.04 -7.51 15.73
CA GLN A 197 9.27 -6.37 16.62
C GLN A 197 10.73 -6.33 17.06
N ARG A 198 11.28 -7.45 17.57
CA ARG A 198 12.67 -7.55 18.01
C ARG A 198 13.66 -7.16 16.92
N LYS A 199 13.44 -7.63 15.68
CA LYS A 199 14.28 -7.26 14.53
C LYS A 199 14.15 -5.77 14.20
N ALA A 200 12.93 -5.23 14.18
CA ALA A 200 12.68 -3.83 13.89
C ALA A 200 13.33 -2.89 14.93
N GLU A 201 13.27 -3.23 16.21
CA GLU A 201 13.93 -2.49 17.29
C GLU A 201 15.45 -2.51 17.17
N ALA A 202 16.03 -3.69 16.93
CA ALA A 202 17.47 -3.83 16.73
C ALA A 202 17.97 -3.03 15.51
N HIS A 203 17.15 -2.92 14.47
CA HIS A 203 17.43 -2.11 13.30
C HIS A 203 17.46 -0.63 13.65
N VAL A 204 16.43 -0.12 14.34
CA VAL A 204 16.38 1.27 14.82
C VAL A 204 17.59 1.60 15.68
N LEU A 205 17.97 0.71 16.61
CA LEU A 205 19.18 0.88 17.44
C LEU A 205 20.47 0.92 16.63
N CYS A 206 20.56 0.18 15.52
CA CYS A 206 21.71 0.25 14.62
C CYS A 206 21.77 1.62 13.93
N LEU A 207 20.64 2.12 13.42
CA LEU A 207 20.57 3.44 12.79
C LEU A 207 20.90 4.57 13.77
N GLU A 208 20.43 4.48 15.02
CA GLU A 208 20.80 5.43 16.08
C GLU A 208 22.31 5.46 16.34
N ARG A 209 22.99 4.31 16.35
CA ARG A 209 24.46 4.25 16.49
C ARG A 209 25.19 4.88 15.30
N LYS A 210 24.59 4.86 14.11
CA LYS A 210 25.16 5.41 12.87
C LYS A 210 24.78 6.87 12.64
N ASP A 211 23.80 7.39 13.38
CA ASP A 211 23.22 8.72 13.24
C ASP A 211 22.72 9.02 11.81
N ASP A 212 22.14 8.01 11.15
CA ASP A 212 21.59 8.15 9.79
C ASP A 212 20.38 7.23 9.57
N PHE A 213 19.23 7.86 9.28
CA PHE A 213 17.93 7.20 9.06
C PHE A 213 17.46 7.24 7.60
N THR A 214 18.29 7.78 6.70
CA THR A 214 17.87 8.12 5.33
C THR A 214 18.76 7.50 4.27
N ASN A 215 20.02 7.20 4.60
CA ASN A 215 20.95 6.62 3.67
C ASN A 215 20.65 5.14 3.40
N ALA A 216 20.25 4.83 2.16
CA ALA A 216 19.86 3.49 1.74
C ALA A 216 20.93 2.41 2.00
N GLU A 217 22.21 2.74 1.92
CA GLU A 217 23.29 1.79 2.21
C GLU A 217 23.38 1.45 3.70
N ILE A 218 23.22 2.47 4.55
CA ILE A 218 23.19 2.29 6.01
C ILE A 218 21.95 1.51 6.43
N LEU A 219 20.79 1.84 5.85
CA LEU A 219 19.54 1.08 6.05
C LEU A 219 19.74 -0.40 5.73
N ARG A 220 20.33 -0.72 4.57
CA ARG A 220 20.60 -2.11 4.16
C ARG A 220 21.63 -2.80 5.04
N THR A 221 22.71 -2.11 5.39
CA THR A 221 23.76 -2.64 6.28
C THR A 221 23.18 -2.99 7.65
N CYS A 222 22.43 -2.07 8.26
CA CYS A 222 21.79 -2.31 9.55
C CYS A 222 20.71 -3.40 9.48
N ALA A 223 19.99 -3.54 8.36
CA ALA A 223 19.02 -4.63 8.19
C ALA A 223 19.72 -6.00 8.18
N ARG A 224 20.85 -6.13 7.44
CA ARG A 224 21.64 -7.37 7.37
C ARG A 224 22.39 -7.71 8.67
N GLU A 225 22.77 -6.70 9.45
CA GLU A 225 23.37 -6.93 10.79
C GLU A 225 22.36 -7.61 11.74
N VAL A 226 21.08 -7.25 11.62
CA VAL A 226 19.99 -7.79 12.44
C VAL A 226 19.47 -9.11 11.90
N ASP A 227 19.35 -9.22 10.58
CA ASP A 227 18.80 -10.36 9.87
C ASP A 227 19.72 -10.72 8.68
N PRO A 228 20.63 -11.69 8.86
CA PRO A 228 21.55 -12.11 7.80
C PRO A 228 20.84 -12.60 6.52
N ASP A 229 19.58 -13.03 6.63
CA ASP A 229 18.76 -13.50 5.52
C ASP A 229 17.98 -12.34 4.84
N TYR A 230 18.16 -11.10 5.29
CA TYR A 230 17.51 -9.94 4.70
C TYR A 230 17.90 -9.79 3.22
N PRO A 231 16.92 -9.73 2.29
CA PRO A 231 17.18 -9.84 0.87
C PRO A 231 17.93 -8.62 0.31
N PRO A 232 18.71 -8.80 -0.77
CA PRO A 232 19.23 -7.68 -1.56
C PRO A 232 18.06 -7.01 -2.32
N PHE A 233 17.40 -6.01 -1.73
CA PHE A 233 16.46 -5.18 -2.47
C PHE A 233 17.21 -4.24 -3.43
N GLY A 234 16.92 -4.31 -4.73
CA GLY A 234 17.30 -3.30 -5.73
C GLY A 234 18.72 -3.37 -6.29
N GLU A 235 19.24 -4.58 -6.57
CA GLU A 235 20.35 -4.76 -7.53
C GLU A 235 19.85 -4.87 -8.98
#